data_AF-A0A6M2AEF5-F1
#
_entry.id   AF-A0A6M2AEF5-F1
#
_cell.length_a   1.000
_cell.length_b   1.000
_cell.length_c   1.000
_cell.angle_alpha   90.00
_cell.angle_beta   90.00
_cell.angle_gamma   90.00
#
_symmetry.space_group_name_H-M   'P 1'
#
loop_
_entity.id
_entity.type
_entity.pdbx_description
1 polymer ?
#
loop_
_entity_poly.entity_id
_entity_poly.type
_entity_poly.pdbx_seq_one_letter_code
_entity_poly.pdbx_strand_id
1 'polypeptide(L)'
;MSQEQLDVTIKDLLEAGAHFGHQKKRWNPKMKRFIFEERSGIYIIDLAKTMQQIRDAAEVVQDTVTQHKTIMFVGTKKQAKTVIKECAENAKEFYVCERWLGGMLTNLTTIRKSIKTLERIEKRIATGREGLTKKELSKLTK
;
A
#
# COMPACT_ATOMS: atom_id res chain seq x y z
N MET A 1 8.03 28.14 13.43
CA MET A 1 7.95 26.75 12.92
C MET A 1 7.19 25.96 13.96
N SER A 2 5.86 25.94 13.82
CA SER A 2 4.96 25.19 14.69
C SER A 2 5.34 23.72 14.64
N GLN A 3 5.61 23.11 15.79
CA GLN A 3 5.66 21.67 15.90
C GLN A 3 4.27 21.15 15.50
N GLU A 4 4.14 20.63 14.29
CA GLU A 4 2.97 19.83 13.93
C GLU A 4 3.03 18.57 14.79
N GLN A 5 2.25 18.61 15.86
CA GLN A 5 2.05 17.47 16.73
C GLN A 5 1.37 16.40 15.89
N LEU A 6 2.04 15.27 15.67
CA LEU A 6 1.40 14.07 15.15
C LEU A 6 0.17 13.78 16.02
N ASP A 7 -1.02 13.88 15.43
CA ASP A 7 -2.30 13.74 16.12
C ASP A 7 -2.54 12.33 16.69
N VAL A 8 -1.71 11.35 16.32
CA VAL A 8 -1.85 9.96 16.77
C VAL A 8 -1.23 9.79 18.16
N THR A 9 -2.02 9.31 19.11
CA THR A 9 -1.55 8.96 20.46
C THR A 9 -1.42 7.45 20.66
N ILE A 10 -0.68 7.03 21.71
CA ILE A 10 -0.61 5.61 22.11
C ILE A 10 -2.01 5.06 22.42
N LYS A 11 -2.90 5.89 22.98
CA LYS A 11 -4.27 5.52 23.31
C LYS A 11 -5.05 5.15 22.04
N ASP A 12 -4.91 5.94 20.98
CA ASP A 12 -5.60 5.67 19.70
C ASP A 12 -5.12 4.35 19.08
N LEU A 13 -3.81 4.07 19.13
CA LEU A 13 -3.24 2.80 18.66
C LEU A 13 -3.70 1.60 19.49
N LEU A 14 -3.89 1.80 20.80
CA LEU A 14 -4.40 0.78 21.70
C LEU A 14 -5.87 0.46 21.40
N GLU A 15 -6.71 1.50 21.25
CA GLU A 15 -8.14 1.38 20.93
C GLU A 15 -8.38 0.78 19.55
N ALA A 16 -7.55 1.14 18.56
CA ALA A 16 -7.57 0.55 17.22
C ALA A 16 -7.07 -0.91 17.18
N GLY A 17 -6.50 -1.42 18.28
CA GLY A 17 -5.97 -2.79 18.34
C GLY A 17 -4.66 -3.00 17.57
N ALA A 18 -3.91 -1.93 17.28
CA ALA A 18 -2.67 -2.01 16.49
C ALA A 18 -1.52 -2.75 17.22
N HIS A 19 -1.63 -2.95 18.53
CA HIS A 19 -0.67 -3.66 19.35
C HIS A 19 -0.74 -5.19 19.20
N PHE A 20 -1.80 -5.73 18.60
CA PHE A 20 -1.94 -7.18 18.42
C PHE A 20 -1.07 -7.69 17.27
N GLY A 21 -0.12 -8.57 17.60
CA GLY A 21 0.68 -9.30 16.62
C GLY A 21 0.06 -10.63 16.19
N HIS A 22 0.92 -11.53 15.73
CA HIS A 22 0.53 -12.90 15.37
C HIS A 22 0.84 -13.91 16.48
N GLN A 23 0.34 -15.13 16.29
CA GLN A 23 0.65 -16.27 17.16
C GLN A 23 2.16 -16.57 17.16
N LYS A 24 2.67 -17.08 18.28
CA LYS A 24 4.07 -17.46 18.48
C LYS A 24 4.68 -18.31 17.35
N LYS A 25 3.91 -19.22 16.75
CA LYS A 25 4.39 -20.10 15.68
C LYS A 25 4.74 -19.38 14.37
N ARG A 26 4.22 -18.17 14.15
CA ARG A 26 4.37 -17.40 12.90
C ARG A 26 5.26 -16.18 13.06
N TRP A 27 6.02 -16.08 14.15
CA TRP A 27 6.88 -14.93 14.42
C TRP A 27 8.23 -15.02 13.72
N ASN A 28 8.85 -13.86 13.50
CA ASN A 28 10.22 -13.76 13.00
C ASN A 28 11.15 -13.36 14.15
N PRO A 29 12.22 -14.13 14.46
CA PRO A 29 13.15 -13.83 15.56
C PRO A 29 13.75 -12.42 15.55
N LYS A 30 13.93 -11.81 14.37
CA LYS A 30 14.42 -10.43 14.23
C LYS A 30 13.47 -9.39 14.83
N MET A 31 12.20 -9.73 15.05
CA MET A 31 11.19 -8.86 15.63
C MET A 31 11.26 -8.80 17.16
N LYS A 32 12.11 -9.60 17.82
CA LYS A 32 12.21 -9.64 19.30
C LYS A 32 12.33 -8.26 19.95
N ARG A 33 13.06 -7.32 19.32
CA ARG A 33 13.24 -5.95 19.83
C ARG A 33 11.96 -5.09 19.83
N PHE A 34 10.98 -5.43 18.99
CA PHE A 34 9.71 -4.71 18.86
C PHE A 34 8.56 -5.37 19.61
N ILE A 35 8.79 -6.56 20.17
CA ILE A 35 7.80 -7.30 20.97
C ILE A 35 7.91 -6.80 22.40
N PHE A 36 6.77 -6.43 22.98
CA PHE A 36 6.65 -6.05 24.38
C PHE A 36 6.55 -7.31 25.25
N GLU A 37 5.53 -8.12 25.03
CA GLU A 37 5.32 -9.38 25.77
C GLU A 37 4.53 -10.42 24.95
N GLU A 38 4.37 -11.63 25.50
CA GLU A 38 3.49 -12.67 24.98
C GLU A 38 2.31 -12.86 25.94
N ARG A 39 1.09 -12.71 25.43
CA ARG A 39 -0.14 -12.93 26.22
C ARG A 39 -1.06 -13.88 25.47
N SER A 40 -1.47 -14.97 26.12
CA SER A 40 -2.36 -15.98 25.54
C SER A 40 -1.88 -16.53 24.19
N GLY A 41 -0.56 -16.67 24.02
CA GLY A 41 0.06 -17.20 22.78
C GLY A 41 0.13 -16.23 21.60
N ILE A 42 -0.24 -14.96 21.79
CA ILE A 42 -0.11 -13.87 20.82
C ILE A 42 0.97 -12.90 21.29
N TYR A 43 1.82 -12.46 20.36
CA TYR A 43 2.79 -11.42 20.67
C TYR A 43 2.14 -10.04 20.66
N ILE A 44 2.42 -9.24 21.69
CA ILE A 44 2.02 -7.84 21.81
C ILE A 44 3.19 -6.98 21.34
N ILE A 45 2.91 -6.02 20.45
CA ILE A 45 3.88 -5.09 19.88
C ILE A 45 4.03 -3.88 20.81
N ASP A 46 5.27 -3.43 20.99
CA ASP A 46 5.61 -2.26 21.78
C ASP A 46 5.15 -0.97 21.10
N LEU A 47 4.09 -0.36 21.64
CA LEU A 47 3.50 0.87 21.10
C LEU A 47 4.39 2.10 21.29
N ALA A 48 5.23 2.14 22.33
CA ALA A 48 6.15 3.27 22.54
C ALA A 48 7.19 3.31 21.41
N LYS A 49 7.75 2.15 21.04
CA LYS A 49 8.62 2.03 19.86
C LYS A 49 7.87 2.33 18.57
N THR A 50 6.64 1.85 18.44
CA THR A 50 5.81 2.13 17.26
C THR A 50 5.61 3.64 17.07
N MET A 51 5.33 4.38 18.15
CA MET A 51 5.20 5.83 18.11
C MET A 51 6.48 6.52 17.65
N GLN A 52 7.65 6.11 18.16
CA GLN A 52 8.91 6.68 17.69
C GLN A 52 9.12 6.44 16.19
N GLN A 53 8.91 5.21 15.73
CA GLN A 53 9.07 4.86 14.32
C GLN A 53 8.08 5.59 13.41
N ILE A 54 6.87 5.91 13.89
CA ILE A 54 5.89 6.73 13.14
C ILE A 54 6.42 8.16 12.97
N ARG A 55 7.02 8.75 14.01
CA ARG A 55 7.63 10.09 13.91
C ARG A 55 8.75 10.10 12.88
N ASP A 56 9.67 9.14 12.98
CA ASP A 56 10.80 9.03 12.06
C ASP A 56 10.32 8.78 10.62
N ALA A 57 9.29 7.95 10.42
CA ALA A 57 8.71 7.71 9.11
C ALA A 57 8.01 8.95 8.53
N ALA A 58 7.33 9.74 9.37
CA ALA A 58 6.68 10.98 8.94
C ALA A 58 7.71 12.01 8.44
N GLU A 59 8.84 12.13 9.13
CA GLU A 59 9.96 12.98 8.70
C GLU A 59 10.50 12.55 7.32
N VAL A 60 10.74 11.25 7.12
CA VAL A 60 11.19 10.71 5.82
C VAL A 60 10.17 10.99 4.70
N VAL A 61 8.88 10.86 4.99
CA VAL A 61 7.82 11.17 4.02
C VAL A 61 7.82 12.65 3.67
N GLN A 62 7.92 13.53 4.67
CA GLN A 62 7.98 14.98 4.47
C GLN A 62 9.20 15.38 3.63
N ASP A 63 10.37 14.83 3.92
CA ASP A 63 11.58 15.05 3.13
C ASP A 63 11.45 14.57 1.69
N THR A 64 10.84 13.40 1.49
CA THR A 64 10.63 12.81 0.15
C THR A 64 9.72 13.71 -0.70
N VAL A 65 8.62 14.18 -0.11
CA VAL A 65 7.67 15.09 -0.79
C VAL A 65 8.30 16.45 -1.07
N THR A 66 9.09 16.99 -0.13
CA THR A 66 9.81 18.27 -0.31
C THR A 66 10.82 18.19 -1.46
N GLN A 67 11.42 17.01 -1.66
CA GLN A 67 12.30 16.72 -2.79
C GLN A 67 11.56 16.43 -4.11
N HIS A 68 10.23 16.61 -4.15
CA HIS A 68 9.38 16.35 -5.32
C HIS A 68 9.49 14.91 -5.85
N LYS A 69 9.74 13.96 -4.94
CA LYS A 69 9.76 12.53 -5.25
C LYS A 69 8.37 11.94 -5.01
N THR A 70 8.01 10.96 -5.82
CA THR A 70 6.72 10.27 -5.77
C THR A 70 6.72 9.16 -4.73
N ILE A 71 5.60 8.98 -4.04
CA ILE A 71 5.41 7.90 -3.06
C ILE A 71 4.41 6.90 -3.64
N MET A 72 4.71 5.60 -3.54
CA MET A 72 3.80 4.56 -3.99
C MET A 72 3.22 3.79 -2.81
N PHE A 73 1.90 3.83 -2.70
CA PHE A 73 1.11 3.11 -1.72
C PHE A 73 0.88 1.67 -2.18
N VAL A 74 1.15 0.68 -1.34
CA VAL A 74 1.00 -0.73 -1.73
C VAL A 74 0.29 -1.52 -0.65
N GLY A 75 -0.80 -2.18 -1.01
CA GLY A 75 -1.38 -3.20 -0.14
C GLY A 75 -2.48 -4.01 -0.80
N THR A 76 -2.28 -5.33 -0.80
CA THR A 76 -3.07 -6.26 -1.61
C THR A 76 -4.10 -7.04 -0.78
N LYS A 77 -4.03 -6.94 0.55
CA LYS A 77 -4.95 -7.61 1.48
C LYS A 77 -6.35 -7.01 1.37
N LYS A 78 -7.38 -7.85 1.44
CA LYS A 78 -8.80 -7.41 1.36
C LYS A 78 -9.12 -6.27 2.34
N GLN A 79 -8.62 -6.33 3.58
CA GLN A 79 -8.85 -5.27 4.57
C GLN A 79 -8.14 -3.95 4.24
N ALA A 80 -7.05 -4.00 3.47
CA ALA A 80 -6.20 -2.84 3.21
C ALA A 80 -6.53 -2.15 1.87
N LYS A 81 -7.13 -2.87 0.91
CA LYS A 81 -7.35 -2.37 -0.47
C LYS A 81 -8.07 -1.02 -0.51
N THR A 82 -9.21 -0.94 0.17
CA THR A 82 -10.07 0.26 0.15
C THR A 82 -9.37 1.42 0.84
N VAL A 83 -8.85 1.20 2.05
CA VAL A 83 -8.16 2.22 2.84
C VAL A 83 -6.95 2.80 2.10
N ILE A 84 -6.10 1.94 1.53
CA ILE A 84 -4.89 2.38 0.83
C ILE A 84 -5.24 3.16 -0.44
N LYS A 85 -6.28 2.73 -1.16
CA LYS A 85 -6.75 3.43 -2.35
C LYS A 85 -7.24 4.84 -1.99
N GLU A 86 -8.13 4.94 -1.01
CA GLU A 86 -8.71 6.21 -0.56
C GLU A 86 -7.61 7.17 -0.05
N CYS A 87 -6.67 6.67 0.76
CA CYS A 87 -5.55 7.49 1.24
C CYS A 87 -4.67 8.00 0.10
N ALA A 88 -4.34 7.16 -0.87
CA ALA A 88 -3.50 7.55 -2.01
C ALA A 88 -4.20 8.54 -2.94
N GLU A 89 -5.49 8.35 -3.21
CA GLU A 89 -6.30 9.28 -4.01
C GLU A 89 -6.41 10.65 -3.33
N ASN A 90 -6.65 10.67 -2.01
CA ASN A 90 -6.67 11.91 -1.22
C ASN A 90 -5.31 12.62 -1.22
N ALA A 91 -4.21 11.87 -1.15
CA ALA A 91 -2.85 12.38 -1.23
C ALA A 91 -2.40 12.72 -2.67
N LYS A 92 -3.19 12.38 -3.69
CA LYS A 92 -2.84 12.49 -5.13
C LYS A 92 -1.56 11.72 -5.51
N GLU A 93 -1.32 10.59 -4.85
CA GLU A 93 -0.16 9.73 -5.06
C GLU A 93 -0.53 8.40 -5.72
N PHE A 94 0.47 7.65 -6.18
CA PHE A 94 0.26 6.38 -6.88
C PHE A 94 -0.04 5.24 -5.91
N TYR A 95 -0.86 4.26 -6.32
CA TYR A 95 -1.17 3.09 -5.50
C TYR A 95 -1.26 1.77 -6.27
N VAL A 96 -1.04 0.67 -5.55
CA VAL A 96 -1.26 -0.71 -6.00
C VAL A 96 -2.06 -1.46 -4.93
N CYS A 97 -3.37 -1.58 -5.14
CA CYS A 97 -4.28 -2.32 -4.25
C CYS A 97 -4.61 -3.73 -4.75
N GLU A 98 -4.35 -4.00 -6.03
CA GLU A 98 -4.54 -5.31 -6.63
C GLU A 98 -3.25 -6.15 -6.54
N ARG A 99 -3.17 -7.21 -7.35
CA ARG A 99 -1.99 -8.06 -7.39
C ARG A 99 -0.75 -7.26 -7.80
N TRP A 100 0.27 -7.27 -6.95
CA TRP A 100 1.61 -6.82 -7.31
C TRP A 100 2.24 -7.78 -8.31
N LEU A 101 2.50 -7.29 -9.54
CA LEU A 101 3.17 -8.09 -10.56
C LEU A 101 4.68 -8.08 -10.31
N GLY A 102 5.30 -9.26 -10.39
CA GLY A 102 6.76 -9.36 -10.33
C GLY A 102 7.39 -8.51 -11.43
N GLY A 103 8.38 -7.70 -11.08
CA GLY A 103 9.04 -6.80 -12.02
C GLY A 103 8.37 -5.44 -12.21
N MET A 104 7.34 -5.07 -11.43
CA MET A 104 6.73 -3.74 -11.48
C MET A 104 7.75 -2.59 -11.36
N LEU A 105 8.72 -2.72 -10.45
CA LEU A 105 9.79 -1.73 -10.26
C LEU A 105 11.05 -2.06 -11.06
N THR A 106 11.44 -3.34 -11.13
CA THR A 106 12.73 -3.74 -11.70
C THR A 106 12.70 -3.94 -13.22
N ASN A 107 11.55 -4.26 -13.81
CA ASN A 107 11.35 -4.47 -15.25
C ASN A 107 10.31 -3.49 -15.81
N LEU A 108 10.55 -2.19 -15.58
CA LEU A 108 9.62 -1.14 -15.97
C LEU A 108 9.43 -1.05 -17.49
N THR A 109 10.44 -1.42 -18.29
CA THR A 109 10.36 -1.40 -19.77
C THR A 109 9.27 -2.34 -20.28
N THR A 110 9.15 -3.54 -19.70
CA THR A 110 8.11 -4.50 -20.07
C THR A 110 6.74 -4.06 -19.58
N ILE A 111 6.65 -3.58 -18.33
CA ILE A 111 5.40 -3.08 -17.74
C ILE A 111 4.83 -1.92 -18.57
N ARG A 112 5.67 -0.98 -19.02
CA ARG A 112 5.26 0.10 -19.92
C ARG A 112 4.69 -0.40 -21.25
N LYS A 113 5.17 -1.52 -21.79
CA LYS A 113 4.58 -2.13 -23.01
C LYS A 113 3.17 -2.66 -22.73
N SER A 114 2.94 -3.24 -21.57
CA SER A 114 1.60 -3.68 -21.14
C SER A 114 0.65 -2.50 -20.97
N ILE A 115 1.10 -1.40 -20.38
CA ILE A 115 0.31 -0.16 -20.24
C ILE A 115 -0.06 0.41 -21.62
N LYS A 116 0.90 0.53 -22.54
CA LYS A 116 0.61 0.95 -23.93
C LYS A 116 -0.39 0.03 -24.64
N THR A 117 -0.33 -1.27 -24.34
CA THR A 117 -1.28 -2.24 -24.89
C THR A 117 -2.68 -2.00 -24.35
N LEU A 118 -2.81 -1.70 -23.04
CA LEU A 118 -4.08 -1.33 -22.40
C LEU A 118 -4.66 -0.05 -23.03
N GLU A 119 -3.88 1.03 -23.13
CA GLU A 119 -4.33 2.29 -23.75
C GLU A 119 -4.81 2.09 -25.19
N ARG A 120 -4.14 1.22 -25.96
CA ARG A 120 -4.55 0.87 -27.32
C ARG A 120 -5.89 0.12 -27.34
N ILE A 121 -6.11 -0.78 -26.39
CA ILE A 121 -7.37 -1.53 -26.26
C ILE A 121 -8.51 -0.58 -25.88
N GLU A 122 -8.31 0.29 -24.90
CA GLU A 122 -9.30 1.29 -24.46
C GLU A 122 -9.69 2.24 -25.61
N LYS A 123 -8.70 2.77 -26.35
CA LYS A 123 -8.96 3.59 -27.55
C LYS A 123 -9.77 2.84 -28.60
N ARG A 124 -9.40 1.58 -28.90
CA ARG A 124 -10.12 0.76 -29.88
C ARG A 124 -11.56 0.50 -29.46
N ILE A 125 -11.82 0.27 -28.17
CA ILE A 125 -13.18 0.10 -27.65
C ILE A 125 -13.98 1.41 -27.77
N ALA A 126 -13.34 2.56 -27.52
CA ALA A 126 -13.96 3.88 -27.60
C ALA A 126 -14.29 4.33 -29.04
N THR A 127 -13.42 4.05 -30.02
CA THR A 127 -13.63 4.47 -31.44
C THR A 127 -14.72 3.65 -32.15
N GLY A 128 -15.05 2.45 -31.66
CA GLY A 128 -16.17 1.66 -32.17
C GLY A 128 -15.90 0.15 -32.16
N ARG A 129 -16.97 -0.64 -32.04
CA ARG A 129 -16.91 -2.12 -32.00
C ARG A 129 -16.93 -2.76 -33.39
N GLU A 130 -16.91 -1.94 -34.45
CA GLU A 130 -17.03 -2.40 -35.82
C GLU A 130 -15.82 -3.26 -36.22
N GLY A 131 -16.09 -4.42 -36.83
CA GLY A 131 -15.06 -5.39 -37.22
C GLY A 131 -14.57 -6.33 -36.11
N LEU A 132 -15.11 -6.28 -34.90
CA LEU A 132 -14.81 -7.24 -33.84
C LEU A 132 -15.87 -8.35 -33.75
N THR A 133 -15.42 -9.60 -33.74
CA THR A 133 -16.33 -10.73 -33.45
C THR A 133 -16.78 -10.69 -31.98
N LYS A 134 -17.95 -11.28 -31.67
CA LYS A 134 -18.45 -11.38 -30.28
C LYS A 134 -17.43 -12.01 -29.33
N LYS A 135 -16.61 -12.96 -29.82
CA LYS A 135 -15.56 -13.65 -29.05
C LYS A 135 -14.38 -12.72 -28.73
N GLU A 136 -13.97 -11.89 -29.68
CA GLU A 136 -12.90 -10.90 -29.46
C GLU A 136 -13.36 -9.79 -28.53
N LEU A 137 -14.61 -9.31 -28.71
CA LEU A 137 -15.20 -8.33 -27.81
C LEU A 137 -15.21 -8.83 -26.36
N SER A 138 -15.64 -10.09 -26.13
CA SER A 138 -15.65 -10.68 -24.80
C SER A 138 -14.26 -10.80 -24.16
N LYS A 139 -13.20 -10.96 -24.94
CA LYS A 139 -11.81 -11.02 -24.43
C LYS A 139 -11.24 -9.65 -24.10
N LEU A 140 -11.70 -8.59 -24.78
CA LEU A 140 -11.20 -7.23 -24.58
C LEU A 140 -11.95 -6.49 -23.45
N THR A 141 -13.19 -6.86 -23.16
CA THR A 141 -14.02 -6.23 -22.12
C THR A 141 -14.00 -6.97 -20.78
N LYS A 142 -13.38 -8.15 -20.71
CA LYS A 142 -13.19 -8.91 -19.46
C LYS A 142 -12.03 -8.37 -18.66
#